data_AF-K0KXN6-F1
#
_entry.id   AF-K0KXN6-F1
#
_cell.length_a   1.000
_cell.length_b   1.000
_cell.length_c   1.000
_cell.angle_alpha   90.00
_cell.angle_beta   90.00
_cell.angle_gamma   90.00
#
_symmetry.space_group_name_H-M   'P 1'
#
loop_
_entity.id
_entity.type
_entity.pdbx_description
1 polymer ?
#
loop_
_entity_poly.entity_id
_entity_poly.type
_entity_poly.pdbx_seq_one_letter_code
_entity_poly.pdbx_strand_id
1 'polypeptide(L)'
;MANFPIAKYKEDKLVELYYMTIGILLVTNENHTSINIHNEIVSYILKRSSSEPFHDLILDSNKFLDKEISIVEILLNSNNNKLNKSSSLWYLYKRLFILKYKASQEDHGYISNFIKVVLKSCELHPTNYYAWNFMRWLYKFLKFYNIKIKLDLINIIEGFCFKNNNDFASWSCYIDILTFQWDDLEFFKFEIQKFGLILPSNKPQESNHIDLLQRKLEKLINWINQNEIISNVSYESLRKIFKILESSNISIHLNELNFQIEGFNEYLSQRGIKFSLKNGWYELNENLDNDLILSQKIKRHINWIRLLNWINTNTKQQTKTNKH
;
A
#
# COMPACT_ATOMS: atom_id res chain seq x y z
N MET A 1 26.16 -18.08 6.44
CA MET A 1 26.34 -17.82 5.00
C MET A 1 27.84 -17.79 4.73
N ALA A 2 28.32 -18.40 3.65
CA ALA A 2 29.73 -18.36 3.31
C ALA A 2 30.11 -16.91 2.98
N ASN A 3 31.08 -16.34 3.70
CA ASN A 3 31.57 -14.98 3.42
C ASN A 3 32.23 -15.00 2.04
N PHE A 4 31.61 -14.39 1.03
CA PHE A 4 32.29 -14.19 -0.24
C PHE A 4 33.44 -13.20 0.02
N PRO A 5 34.70 -13.54 -0.30
CA PRO A 5 35.85 -12.77 0.18
C PRO A 5 36.08 -11.48 -0.65
N ILE A 6 35.08 -10.60 -0.68
CA ILE A 6 35.03 -9.39 -1.52
C ILE A 6 36.24 -8.49 -1.28
N ALA A 7 36.66 -8.38 -0.01
CA ALA A 7 37.79 -7.54 0.40
C ALA A 7 39.14 -7.94 -0.24
N LYS A 8 39.25 -9.13 -0.85
CA LYS A 8 40.46 -9.59 -1.53
C LYS A 8 40.57 -9.09 -2.98
N TYR A 9 39.48 -8.58 -3.57
CA TYR A 9 39.49 -8.17 -4.97
C TYR A 9 40.01 -6.75 -5.12
N LYS A 10 40.81 -6.55 -6.19
CA LYS A 10 41.18 -5.22 -6.67
C LYS A 10 39.95 -4.51 -7.25
N GLU A 11 40.04 -3.19 -7.35
CA GLU A 11 38.96 -2.33 -7.83
C GLU A 11 38.38 -2.77 -9.18
N ASP A 12 39.20 -2.96 -10.20
CA ASP A 12 38.73 -3.40 -11.54
C ASP A 12 37.90 -4.70 -11.46
N LYS A 13 38.34 -5.65 -10.64
CA LYS A 13 37.62 -6.92 -10.48
C LYS A 13 36.31 -6.75 -9.71
N LEU A 14 36.26 -5.81 -8.78
CA LEU A 14 35.05 -5.46 -8.05
C LEU A 14 34.01 -4.82 -8.98
N VAL A 15 34.43 -3.95 -9.89
CA VAL A 15 33.58 -3.36 -10.94
C VAL A 15 32.98 -4.45 -11.83
N GLU A 16 33.80 -5.38 -12.32
CA GLU A 16 33.32 -6.52 -13.12
C GLU A 16 32.29 -7.35 -12.37
N LEU A 17 32.57 -7.72 -11.12
CA LEU A 17 31.66 -8.51 -10.29
C LEU A 17 30.34 -7.77 -10.04
N TYR A 18 30.39 -6.47 -9.76
CA TYR A 18 29.21 -5.64 -9.61
C TYR A 18 28.35 -5.68 -10.88
N TYR A 19 28.93 -5.45 -12.05
CA TYR A 19 28.21 -5.53 -13.31
C TYR A 19 27.61 -6.91 -13.60
N MET A 20 28.35 -7.98 -13.31
CA MET A 20 27.83 -9.34 -13.43
C MET A 20 26.60 -9.52 -12.55
N THR A 21 26.61 -9.02 -11.32
CA THR A 21 25.43 -9.12 -10.46
C THR A 21 24.24 -8.31 -10.96
N ILE A 22 24.43 -7.13 -11.54
CA ILE A 22 23.35 -6.37 -12.22
C ILE A 22 22.78 -7.19 -13.38
N GLY A 23 23.66 -7.75 -14.22
CA GLY A 23 23.27 -8.64 -15.32
C GLY A 23 22.42 -9.81 -14.84
N ILE A 24 22.78 -10.40 -13.69
CA ILE A 24 22.01 -11.49 -13.09
C ILE A 24 20.65 -11.01 -12.55
N LEU A 25 20.59 -9.84 -11.89
CA LEU A 25 19.33 -9.23 -11.43
C LEU A 25 18.35 -8.97 -12.59
N LEU A 26 18.85 -8.69 -13.79
CA LEU A 26 18.02 -8.51 -14.99
C LEU A 26 17.38 -9.81 -15.50
N VAL A 27 18.05 -10.96 -15.34
CA VAL A 27 17.61 -12.23 -15.95
C VAL A 27 17.02 -13.23 -14.95
N THR A 28 17.53 -13.24 -13.72
CA THR A 28 17.11 -14.16 -12.63
C THR A 28 16.98 -13.41 -11.31
N ASN A 29 16.04 -12.48 -11.30
CA ASN A 29 15.73 -11.57 -10.21
C ASN A 29 15.23 -12.21 -8.90
N GLU A 30 15.05 -13.53 -8.84
CA GLU A 30 14.75 -14.26 -7.59
C GLU A 30 15.89 -15.21 -7.17
N ASN A 31 17.07 -15.11 -7.80
CA ASN A 31 18.24 -15.88 -7.38
C ASN A 31 18.86 -15.27 -6.10
N HIS A 32 18.43 -15.78 -4.94
CA HIS A 32 18.88 -15.29 -3.63
C HIS A 32 20.40 -15.31 -3.43
N THR A 33 21.11 -16.27 -4.02
CA THR A 33 22.58 -16.30 -3.94
C THR A 33 23.18 -15.08 -4.64
N SER A 34 22.73 -14.79 -5.85
CA SER A 34 23.21 -13.64 -6.61
C SER A 34 22.83 -12.31 -5.96
N ILE A 35 21.62 -12.22 -5.40
CA ILE A 35 21.18 -11.06 -4.62
C ILE A 35 22.04 -10.87 -3.38
N ASN A 36 22.41 -11.95 -2.68
CA ASN A 36 23.28 -11.88 -1.51
C ASN A 36 24.69 -11.41 -1.88
N ILE A 37 25.26 -11.93 -2.97
CA ILE A 37 26.57 -11.46 -3.48
C ILE A 37 26.50 -9.98 -3.86
N HIS A 38 25.46 -9.56 -4.59
CA HIS A 38 25.22 -8.16 -4.94
C HIS A 38 25.15 -7.27 -3.68
N ASN A 39 24.38 -7.71 -2.69
CA ASN A 39 24.21 -7.06 -1.40
C ASN A 39 25.51 -6.92 -0.61
N GLU A 40 26.38 -7.93 -0.65
CA GLU A 40 27.70 -7.88 -0.02
C GLU A 40 28.62 -6.90 -0.76
N ILE A 41 28.60 -6.87 -2.10
CA ILE A 41 29.35 -5.93 -2.93
C ILE A 41 28.93 -4.49 -2.63
N VAL A 42 27.62 -4.19 -2.67
CA VAL A 42 27.07 -2.87 -2.34
C VAL A 42 27.46 -2.42 -0.94
N SER A 43 27.34 -3.31 0.06
CA SER A 43 27.77 -3.02 1.43
C SER A 43 29.26 -2.72 1.53
N TYR A 44 30.10 -3.48 0.82
CA TYR A 44 31.54 -3.30 0.84
C TYR A 44 31.93 -1.96 0.22
N ILE A 45 31.37 -1.63 -0.96
CA ILE A 45 31.62 -0.36 -1.65
C ILE A 45 31.22 0.80 -0.74
N LEU A 46 30.00 0.81 -0.20
CA LEU A 46 29.51 1.89 0.66
C LEU A 46 30.33 2.08 1.95
N LYS A 47 30.86 1.00 2.53
CA LYS A 47 31.73 1.09 3.72
C LYS A 47 33.13 1.58 3.40
N ARG A 48 33.77 1.02 2.37
CA ARG A 48 35.15 1.37 1.98
C ARG A 48 35.24 2.83 1.53
N SER A 49 34.24 3.26 0.80
CA SER A 49 34.01 4.63 0.35
C SER A 49 34.21 5.72 1.41
N SER A 50 33.97 5.41 2.69
CA SER A 50 34.16 6.37 3.79
C SER A 50 35.61 6.48 4.26
N SER A 51 36.47 5.52 3.93
CA SER A 51 37.88 5.46 4.36
C SER A 51 38.87 5.58 3.21
N GLU A 52 38.53 5.08 2.02
CA GLU A 52 39.36 5.11 0.81
C GLU A 52 38.44 5.28 -0.41
N PRO A 53 38.55 6.39 -1.17
CA PRO A 53 37.73 6.60 -2.37
C PRO A 53 38.15 5.65 -3.49
N PHE A 54 37.17 5.17 -4.25
CA PHE A 54 37.39 4.45 -5.51
C PHE A 54 37.80 5.44 -6.62
N HIS A 55 38.64 5.00 -7.54
CA HIS A 55 39.05 5.78 -8.71
C HIS A 55 38.03 5.68 -9.86
N ASP A 56 37.32 4.55 -9.96
CA ASP A 56 36.30 4.31 -10.97
C ASP A 56 35.03 5.12 -10.66
N LEU A 57 34.58 5.88 -11.66
CA LEU A 57 33.40 6.74 -11.54
C LEU A 57 32.13 5.96 -11.19
N ILE A 58 32.01 4.70 -11.60
CA ILE A 58 30.87 3.83 -11.29
C ILE A 58 30.78 3.60 -9.79
N LEU A 59 31.93 3.37 -9.15
CA LEU A 59 32.08 3.10 -7.73
C LEU A 59 32.25 4.38 -6.88
N ASP A 60 32.12 5.57 -7.48
CA ASP A 60 32.15 6.86 -6.78
C ASP A 60 31.22 6.83 -5.56
N SER A 61 31.85 6.80 -4.40
CA SER A 61 31.25 6.69 -3.08
C SER A 61 30.08 7.64 -2.85
N ASN A 62 30.23 8.88 -3.31
CA ASN A 62 29.28 9.95 -3.04
C ASN A 62 27.98 9.78 -3.82
N LYS A 63 28.03 9.03 -4.93
CA LYS A 63 26.89 8.84 -5.85
C LYS A 63 26.46 7.38 -5.96
N PHE A 64 27.26 6.44 -5.45
CA PHE A 64 27.04 5.02 -5.62
C PHE A 64 25.66 4.59 -5.09
N LEU A 65 25.26 5.08 -3.91
CA LEU A 65 23.94 4.77 -3.35
C LEU A 65 22.80 5.25 -4.25
N ASP A 66 22.90 6.46 -4.82
CA ASP A 66 21.87 7.02 -5.68
C ASP A 66 21.81 6.31 -7.04
N LYS A 67 22.96 5.88 -7.56
CA LYS A 67 23.02 5.03 -8.75
C LYS A 67 22.38 3.67 -8.51
N GLU A 68 22.68 3.05 -7.38
CA GLU A 68 22.12 1.75 -7.01
C GLU A 68 20.61 1.82 -6.83
N ILE A 69 20.11 2.87 -6.16
CA ILE A 69 18.68 3.19 -6.09
C ILE A 69 18.11 3.31 -7.51
N SER A 70 18.71 4.14 -8.36
CA SER A 70 18.23 4.37 -9.73
C SER A 70 18.17 3.08 -10.56
N ILE A 71 19.16 2.19 -10.43
CA ILE A 71 19.18 0.88 -11.11
C ILE A 71 17.97 0.05 -10.67
N VAL A 72 17.76 -0.10 -9.36
CA VAL A 72 16.61 -0.86 -8.84
C VAL A 72 15.28 -0.22 -9.23
N GLU A 73 15.19 1.11 -9.24
CA GLU A 73 14.00 1.84 -9.70
C GLU A 73 13.67 1.59 -11.17
N ILE A 74 14.68 1.49 -12.03
CA ILE A 74 14.51 1.13 -13.46
C ILE A 74 13.96 -0.30 -13.57
N LEU A 75 14.51 -1.24 -12.80
CA LEU A 75 14.04 -2.63 -12.80
C LEU A 75 12.59 -2.73 -12.29
N LEU A 76 12.29 -2.04 -11.19
CA LEU A 76 10.96 -2.04 -10.59
C LEU A 76 9.93 -1.30 -11.45
N ASN A 77 10.32 -0.31 -12.26
CA ASN A 77 9.42 0.37 -13.21
C ASN A 77 9.50 -0.20 -14.63
N SER A 78 10.00 -1.42 -14.80
CA SER A 78 10.01 -2.11 -16.08
C SER A 78 8.60 -2.59 -16.48
N ASN A 79 8.33 -2.62 -17.78
CA ASN A 79 7.14 -3.30 -18.32
C ASN A 79 7.22 -4.84 -18.18
N ASN A 80 8.38 -5.39 -17.80
CA ASN A 80 8.52 -6.80 -17.52
C ASN A 80 7.94 -7.15 -16.14
N ASN A 81 6.82 -7.88 -16.15
CA ASN A 81 6.13 -8.36 -14.94
C ASN A 81 7.07 -9.08 -13.95
N LYS A 82 8.03 -9.89 -14.44
CA LYS A 82 8.97 -10.61 -13.57
C LYS A 82 9.78 -9.61 -12.74
N LEU A 83 10.34 -8.60 -13.39
CA LEU A 83 11.16 -7.56 -12.74
C LEU A 83 10.32 -6.68 -11.81
N ASN A 84 9.22 -6.11 -12.32
CA ASN A 84 8.35 -5.21 -11.58
C ASN A 84 7.72 -5.85 -10.31
N LYS A 85 7.36 -7.15 -10.39
CA LYS A 85 6.74 -7.89 -9.29
C LYS A 85 7.73 -8.80 -8.56
N SER A 86 9.03 -8.50 -8.67
CA SER A 86 10.06 -9.28 -7.99
C SER A 86 10.06 -8.99 -6.49
N SER A 87 9.80 -10.03 -5.69
CA SER A 87 9.81 -9.90 -4.24
C SER A 87 11.20 -9.50 -3.72
N SER A 88 12.24 -10.02 -4.36
CA SER A 88 13.63 -9.76 -4.01
C SER A 88 14.07 -8.34 -4.37
N LEU A 89 13.65 -7.80 -5.52
CA LEU A 89 13.97 -6.41 -5.87
C LEU A 89 13.24 -5.41 -4.96
N TRP A 90 11.98 -5.66 -4.59
CA TRP A 90 11.28 -4.84 -3.61
C TRP A 90 11.93 -4.89 -2.22
N TYR A 91 12.45 -6.06 -1.82
CA TYR A 91 13.22 -6.20 -0.59
C TYR A 91 14.55 -5.43 -0.64
N LEU A 92 15.29 -5.51 -1.76
CA LEU A 92 16.48 -4.70 -1.99
C LEU A 92 16.15 -3.20 -1.94
N TYR A 93 15.03 -2.79 -2.54
CA TYR A 93 14.60 -1.39 -2.53
C TYR A 93 14.28 -0.88 -1.12
N LYS A 94 13.65 -1.69 -0.25
CA LYS A 94 13.50 -1.39 1.19
C LYS A 94 14.85 -1.16 1.85
N ARG A 95 15.82 -2.03 1.59
CA ARG A 95 17.18 -1.88 2.15
C ARG A 95 17.84 -0.58 1.69
N LEU A 96 17.76 -0.26 0.40
CA LEU A 96 18.32 0.96 -0.17
C LEU A 96 17.67 2.21 0.39
N PHE A 97 16.35 2.20 0.62
CA PHE A 97 15.65 3.27 1.33
C PHE A 97 16.25 3.51 2.72
N ILE A 98 16.50 2.44 3.49
CA ILE A 98 17.08 2.53 4.84
C ILE A 98 18.51 3.07 4.81
N LEU A 99 19.31 2.65 3.82
CA LEU A 99 20.65 3.21 3.63
C LEU A 99 20.59 4.69 3.27
N LYS A 100 19.66 5.10 2.41
CA LYS A 100 19.46 6.52 2.07
C LYS A 100 19.02 7.33 3.27
N TYR A 101 18.10 6.81 4.08
CA TYR A 101 17.69 7.44 5.33
C TYR A 101 18.86 7.68 6.28
N LYS A 102 19.75 6.69 6.45
CA LYS A 102 20.97 6.87 7.27
C LYS A 102 21.91 7.93 6.71
N ALA A 103 22.01 8.03 5.38
CA ALA A 103 22.94 8.94 4.71
C ALA A 103 22.41 10.39 4.63
N SER A 104 21.09 10.60 4.58
CA SER A 104 20.48 11.89 4.26
C SER A 104 20.18 12.81 5.45
N GLN A 105 20.63 12.48 6.66
CA GLN A 105 20.36 13.27 7.88
C GLN A 105 18.86 13.65 8.00
N GLU A 106 18.54 14.92 8.26
CA GLU A 106 17.17 15.44 8.38
C GLU A 106 16.53 15.80 7.03
N ASP A 107 17.26 15.73 5.91
CA ASP A 107 16.68 15.94 4.58
C ASP A 107 15.96 14.68 4.11
N HIS A 108 14.64 14.80 3.98
CA HIS A 108 13.74 13.73 3.60
C HIS A 108 13.12 13.93 2.21
N GLY A 109 13.65 14.85 1.39
CA GLY A 109 13.14 15.13 0.05
C GLY A 109 13.11 13.91 -0.89
N TYR A 110 14.07 12.98 -0.70
CA TYR A 110 14.18 11.75 -1.49
C TYR A 110 12.98 10.80 -1.34
N ILE A 111 12.23 10.89 -0.23
CA ILE A 111 11.08 10.00 0.04
C ILE A 111 10.01 10.14 -1.04
N SER A 112 9.86 11.33 -1.60
CA SER A 112 8.94 11.58 -2.72
C SER A 112 9.26 10.75 -3.96
N ASN A 113 10.54 10.46 -4.23
CA ASN A 113 10.95 9.61 -5.36
C ASN A 113 10.59 8.15 -5.12
N PHE A 114 10.79 7.64 -3.90
CA PHE A 114 10.36 6.29 -3.53
C PHE A 114 8.85 6.10 -3.68
N ILE A 115 8.06 7.10 -3.29
CA ILE A 115 6.61 7.11 -3.49
C ILE A 115 6.29 7.07 -5.00
N LYS A 116 6.93 7.92 -5.82
CA LYS A 116 6.71 7.95 -7.27
C LYS A 116 7.01 6.61 -7.93
N VAL A 117 8.06 5.91 -7.51
CA VAL A 117 8.40 4.57 -8.04
C VAL A 117 7.32 3.55 -7.73
N VAL A 118 6.77 3.56 -6.52
CA VAL A 118 5.65 2.68 -6.18
C VAL A 118 4.43 2.97 -7.05
N LEU A 119 4.05 4.25 -7.17
CA LEU A 119 2.89 4.63 -7.97
C LEU A 119 3.06 4.25 -9.44
N LYS A 120 4.21 4.59 -10.05
CA LYS A 120 4.52 4.23 -11.44
C LYS A 120 4.50 2.72 -11.66
N SER A 121 5.07 1.95 -10.74
CA SER A 121 5.00 0.49 -10.77
C SER A 121 3.55 -0.02 -10.78
N CYS A 122 2.68 0.55 -9.95
CA CYS A 122 1.27 0.19 -9.88
C CYS A 122 0.45 0.67 -11.10
N GLU A 123 0.82 1.78 -11.74
CA GLU A 123 0.22 2.24 -13.00
C GLU A 123 0.55 1.29 -14.15
N LEU A 124 1.81 0.82 -14.23
CA LEU A 124 2.24 -0.13 -15.25
C LEU A 124 1.65 -1.52 -15.02
N HIS A 125 1.55 -1.92 -13.75
CA HIS A 125 1.08 -3.24 -13.35
C HIS A 125 0.04 -3.12 -12.24
N PRO A 126 -1.25 -3.00 -12.61
CA PRO A 126 -2.34 -2.92 -11.65
C PRO A 126 -2.28 -4.09 -10.67
N THR A 127 -2.69 -3.87 -9.42
CA THR A 127 -2.66 -4.88 -8.35
C THR A 127 -1.28 -5.42 -7.97
N ASN A 128 -0.20 -4.66 -8.21
CA ASN A 128 1.14 -5.04 -7.74
C ASN A 128 1.21 -5.04 -6.19
N TYR A 129 0.98 -6.21 -5.60
CA TYR A 129 0.97 -6.39 -4.16
C TYR A 129 2.31 -6.06 -3.49
N TYR A 130 3.45 -6.31 -4.15
CA TYR A 130 4.77 -6.03 -3.57
C TYR A 130 5.03 -4.52 -3.45
N ALA A 131 4.66 -3.76 -4.48
CA ALA A 131 4.74 -2.30 -4.48
C ALA A 131 3.85 -1.71 -3.37
N TRP A 132 2.61 -2.19 -3.25
CA TRP A 132 1.70 -1.77 -2.18
C TRP A 132 2.14 -2.25 -0.79
N ASN A 133 2.83 -3.38 -0.67
CA ASN A 133 3.43 -3.82 0.59
C ASN A 133 4.60 -2.94 0.99
N PHE A 134 5.43 -2.51 0.03
CA PHE A 134 6.44 -1.47 0.26
C PHE A 134 5.79 -0.18 0.76
N MET A 135 4.67 0.25 0.17
CA MET A 135 3.96 1.46 0.60
C MET A 135 3.46 1.40 2.05
N ARG A 136 2.89 0.25 2.46
CA ARG A 136 2.50 0.01 3.85
C ARG A 136 3.70 0.09 4.79
N TRP A 137 4.79 -0.59 4.43
CA TRP A 137 6.02 -0.56 5.19
C TRP A 137 6.59 0.85 5.31
N LEU A 138 6.61 1.62 4.21
CA LEU A 138 7.05 3.00 4.19
C LEU A 138 6.19 3.85 5.12
N TYR A 139 4.86 3.73 5.07
CA TYR A 139 3.98 4.46 6.00
C TYR A 139 4.28 4.14 7.46
N LYS A 140 4.48 2.85 7.82
CA LYS A 140 4.88 2.46 9.18
C LYS A 140 6.20 3.11 9.57
N PHE A 141 7.17 3.12 8.66
CA PHE A 141 8.46 3.80 8.86
C PHE A 141 8.30 5.29 9.11
N LEU A 142 7.56 6.01 8.25
CA LEU A 142 7.32 7.45 8.40
C LEU A 142 6.57 7.76 9.71
N LYS A 143 5.56 6.95 10.07
CA LYS A 143 4.82 7.10 11.34
C LYS A 143 5.73 6.86 12.54
N PHE A 144 6.63 5.87 12.46
CA PHE A 144 7.53 5.53 13.55
C PHE A 144 8.54 6.66 13.83
N TYR A 145 9.17 7.18 12.78
CA TYR A 145 10.17 8.25 12.87
C TYR A 145 9.56 9.66 12.87
N ASN A 146 8.23 9.78 12.99
CA ASN A 146 7.49 11.04 12.99
C ASN A 146 7.82 11.98 11.81
N ILE A 147 7.99 11.41 10.61
CA ILE A 147 8.33 12.18 9.40
C ILE A 147 7.05 12.83 8.85
N LYS A 148 7.06 14.16 8.69
CA LYS A 148 5.88 14.99 8.38
C LYS A 148 5.15 14.64 7.07
N ILE A 149 5.81 13.99 6.11
CA ILE A 149 5.26 13.59 4.79
C ILE A 149 4.11 12.56 4.90
N LYS A 150 3.85 12.02 6.10
CA LYS A 150 2.84 10.99 6.34
C LYS A 150 1.42 11.36 5.88
N LEU A 151 0.95 12.60 6.11
CA LEU A 151 -0.42 13.00 5.70
C LEU A 151 -0.55 13.11 4.19
N ASP A 152 0.50 13.62 3.53
CA ASP A 152 0.55 13.68 2.08
C ASP A 152 0.49 12.28 1.48
N LEU A 153 1.13 11.30 2.11
CA LEU A 153 1.08 9.91 1.66
C LEU A 153 -0.34 9.33 1.65
N ILE A 154 -1.13 9.58 2.70
CA ILE A 154 -2.53 9.13 2.76
C ILE A 154 -3.34 9.72 1.60
N ASN A 155 -3.18 11.03 1.35
CA ASN A 155 -3.88 11.73 0.27
C ASN A 155 -3.43 11.27 -1.12
N ILE A 156 -2.14 10.97 -1.29
CA ILE A 156 -1.58 10.42 -2.54
C ILE A 156 -2.19 9.05 -2.85
N ILE A 157 -2.24 8.16 -1.85
CA ILE A 157 -2.80 6.81 -2.01
C ILE A 157 -4.32 6.88 -2.26
N GLU A 158 -5.03 7.77 -1.55
CA GLU A 158 -6.45 8.04 -1.78
C GLU A 158 -6.70 8.48 -3.23
N GLY A 159 -5.92 9.44 -3.73
CA GLY A 159 -6.02 9.92 -5.11
C GLY A 159 -5.76 8.81 -6.13
N PHE A 160 -4.81 7.91 -5.86
CA PHE A 160 -4.59 6.73 -6.68
C PHE A 160 -5.79 5.79 -6.69
N CYS A 161 -6.36 5.48 -5.51
CA CYS A 161 -7.51 4.58 -5.38
C CYS A 161 -8.74 5.11 -6.10
N PHE A 162 -8.98 6.42 -6.03
CA PHE A 162 -10.12 7.05 -6.70
C PHE A 162 -9.99 7.00 -8.23
N LYS A 163 -8.77 7.10 -8.75
CA LYS A 163 -8.50 6.90 -10.19
C LYS A 163 -8.58 5.43 -10.62
N ASN A 164 -8.26 4.50 -9.71
CA ASN A 164 -8.17 3.06 -9.96
C ASN A 164 -9.16 2.29 -9.08
N ASN A 165 -10.46 2.53 -9.26
CA ASN A 165 -11.53 2.02 -8.39
C ASN A 165 -11.65 0.48 -8.33
N ASN A 166 -11.01 -0.25 -9.24
CA ASN A 166 -10.97 -1.71 -9.28
C ASN A 166 -9.65 -2.32 -8.78
N ASP A 167 -8.64 -1.52 -8.42
CA ASP A 167 -7.36 -2.04 -7.90
C ASP A 167 -7.49 -2.43 -6.42
N PHE A 168 -7.85 -3.69 -6.19
CA PHE A 168 -7.98 -4.23 -4.84
C PHE A 168 -6.74 -4.02 -3.95
N ALA A 169 -5.53 -4.09 -4.53
CA ALA A 169 -4.31 -3.98 -3.74
C ALA A 169 -4.08 -2.55 -3.25
N SER A 170 -4.41 -1.54 -4.05
CA SER A 170 -4.33 -0.13 -3.65
C SER A 170 -5.33 0.21 -2.55
N TRP A 171 -6.58 -0.23 -2.70
CA TRP A 171 -7.63 -0.01 -1.70
C TRP A 171 -7.34 -0.75 -0.39
N SER A 172 -6.81 -1.97 -0.47
CA SER A 172 -6.35 -2.67 0.72
C SER A 172 -5.24 -1.87 1.40
N CYS A 173 -4.27 -1.34 0.65
CA CYS A 173 -3.19 -0.53 1.22
C CYS A 173 -3.73 0.74 1.88
N TYR A 174 -4.63 1.44 1.20
CA TYR A 174 -5.24 2.67 1.70
C TYR A 174 -5.91 2.43 3.04
N ILE A 175 -6.71 1.38 3.14
CA ILE A 175 -7.44 1.07 4.37
C ILE A 175 -6.51 0.58 5.46
N ASP A 176 -5.56 -0.31 5.16
CA ASP A 176 -4.62 -0.78 6.17
C ASP A 176 -3.81 0.39 6.77
N ILE A 177 -3.52 1.43 5.99
CA ILE A 177 -2.87 2.67 6.42
C ILE A 177 -3.81 3.55 7.26
N LEU A 178 -5.05 3.73 6.81
CA LEU A 178 -6.06 4.52 7.52
C LEU A 178 -6.45 3.88 8.84
N THR A 179 -6.45 2.56 8.93
CA THR A 179 -6.85 1.82 10.13
C THR A 179 -5.65 1.28 10.89
N PHE A 180 -4.46 1.83 10.63
CA PHE A 180 -3.21 1.27 11.10
C PHE A 180 -3.09 1.35 12.62
N GLN A 181 -2.99 0.17 13.24
CA GLN A 181 -2.69 -0.02 14.66
C GLN A 181 -1.32 -0.69 14.82
N TRP A 182 -0.65 -0.41 15.94
CA TRP A 182 0.68 -0.96 16.27
C TRP A 182 0.62 -2.40 16.82
N ASP A 183 -0.23 -3.25 16.24
CA ASP A 183 -0.45 -4.62 16.74
C ASP A 183 0.77 -5.51 16.52
N ASP A 184 1.55 -5.22 15.47
CA ASP A 184 2.73 -5.99 15.08
C ASP A 184 4.01 -5.13 15.07
N LEU A 185 4.17 -4.32 16.12
CA LEU A 185 5.33 -3.44 16.27
C LEU A 185 6.64 -4.25 16.36
N GLU A 186 6.62 -5.41 17.01
CA GLU A 186 7.82 -6.23 17.18
C GLU A 186 8.31 -6.83 15.86
N PHE A 187 7.40 -7.30 14.98
CA PHE A 187 7.79 -7.71 13.63
C PHE A 187 8.35 -6.55 12.82
N PHE A 188 7.71 -5.37 12.88
CA PHE A 188 8.23 -4.18 12.20
C PHE A 188 9.63 -3.83 12.72
N LYS A 189 9.85 -3.91 14.03
CA LYS A 189 11.17 -3.69 14.63
C LYS A 189 12.20 -4.67 14.11
N PHE A 190 11.86 -5.95 14.11
CA PHE A 190 12.71 -7.01 13.59
C PHE A 190 13.06 -6.80 12.11
N GLU A 191 12.10 -6.38 11.28
CA GLU A 191 12.33 -6.09 9.86
C GLU A 191 13.34 -4.94 9.67
N ILE A 192 13.19 -3.85 10.42
CA ILE A 192 14.09 -2.69 10.33
C ILE A 192 15.49 -3.00 10.87
N GLN A 193 15.59 -3.79 11.94
CA GLN A 193 16.87 -4.23 12.52
C GLN A 193 17.70 -5.06 11.55
N LYS A 194 17.09 -5.83 10.64
CA LYS A 194 17.83 -6.54 9.57
C LYS A 194 18.64 -5.60 8.67
N PHE A 195 18.25 -4.33 8.59
CA PHE A 195 18.96 -3.30 7.83
C PHE A 195 19.89 -2.45 8.71
N GLY A 196 20.11 -2.89 9.95
CA GLY A 196 21.02 -2.27 10.92
C GLY A 196 20.52 -0.92 11.45
N LEU A 197 19.22 -0.66 11.43
CA LEU A 197 18.63 0.46 12.15
C LEU A 197 18.13 -0.01 13.52
N ILE A 198 18.51 0.70 14.56
CA ILE A 198 17.98 0.50 15.90
C ILE A 198 16.81 1.46 16.05
N LEU A 199 15.65 0.91 16.39
CA LEU A 199 14.45 1.70 16.65
C LEU A 199 14.44 2.11 18.12
N PRO A 200 14.14 3.38 18.45
CA PRO A 200 13.87 3.79 19.83
C PRO A 200 12.79 2.92 20.49
N SER A 201 12.90 2.72 21.79
CA SER A 201 12.00 1.84 22.56
C SER A 201 10.56 2.36 22.64
N ASN A 202 10.37 3.66 22.47
CA ASN A 202 9.09 4.32 22.70
C ASN A 202 8.15 4.18 21.50
N LYS A 203 6.91 3.80 21.77
CA LYS A 203 5.85 3.85 20.76
C LYS A 203 5.59 5.30 20.36
N PRO A 204 5.41 5.61 19.08
CA PRO A 204 4.97 6.94 18.65
C PRO A 204 3.64 7.28 19.31
N GLN A 205 3.47 8.52 19.77
CA GLN A 205 2.17 8.99 20.25
C GLN A 205 1.14 8.91 19.13
N GLU A 206 -0.04 8.39 19.45
CA GLU A 206 -1.17 8.36 18.51
C GLU A 206 -1.88 9.71 18.55
N SER A 207 -1.90 10.40 17.41
CA SER A 207 -2.74 11.57 17.19
C SER A 207 -4.22 11.18 17.18
N ASN A 208 -5.13 12.16 17.27
CA ASN A 208 -6.58 11.97 17.19
C ASN A 208 -6.99 11.30 15.85
N HIS A 209 -6.98 9.97 15.84
CA HIS A 209 -7.14 9.13 14.66
C HIS A 209 -8.60 9.04 14.23
N ILE A 210 -9.53 9.25 15.15
CA ILE A 210 -10.98 9.19 14.91
C ILE A 210 -11.43 10.32 14.00
N ASP A 211 -10.98 11.56 14.24
CA ASP A 211 -11.30 12.71 13.38
C ASP A 211 -10.84 12.49 11.93
N LEU A 212 -9.62 11.98 11.75
CA LEU A 212 -9.11 11.67 10.42
C LEU A 212 -9.99 10.61 9.73
N LEU A 213 -10.35 9.54 10.44
CA LEU A 213 -11.22 8.50 9.91
C LEU A 213 -12.61 9.03 9.53
N GLN A 214 -13.20 9.91 10.34
CA GLN A 214 -14.50 10.54 10.03
C GLN A 214 -14.41 11.37 8.75
N ARG A 215 -13.43 12.27 8.63
CA ARG A 215 -13.25 13.08 7.41
C ARG A 215 -13.00 12.22 6.17
N LYS A 216 -12.26 11.11 6.32
CA LYS A 216 -12.02 10.16 5.22
C LYS A 216 -13.27 9.33 4.88
N LEU A 217 -14.08 8.98 5.87
CA LEU A 217 -15.36 8.31 5.67
C LEU A 217 -16.32 9.18 4.85
N GLU A 218 -16.54 10.42 5.29
CA GLU A 218 -17.39 11.40 4.61
C GLU A 218 -16.98 11.60 3.16
N LYS A 219 -15.67 11.81 2.93
CA LYS A 219 -15.12 11.98 1.59
C LYS A 219 -15.33 10.74 0.72
N LEU A 220 -15.17 9.54 1.26
CA LEU A 220 -15.35 8.29 0.53
C LEU A 220 -16.82 8.05 0.17
N ILE A 221 -17.76 8.29 1.08
CA ILE A 221 -19.21 8.21 0.83
C ILE A 221 -19.60 9.18 -0.30
N ASN A 222 -19.18 10.44 -0.18
CA ASN A 222 -19.45 11.47 -1.19
C ASN A 222 -18.89 11.08 -2.55
N TRP A 223 -17.64 10.59 -2.60
CA TRP A 223 -17.02 10.15 -3.85
C TRP A 223 -17.75 8.96 -4.50
N ILE A 224 -18.15 7.95 -3.72
CA ILE A 224 -18.92 6.78 -4.21
C ILE A 224 -20.24 7.24 -4.83
N ASN A 225 -20.95 8.15 -4.16
CA ASN A 225 -22.24 8.66 -4.61
C ASN A 225 -22.11 9.52 -5.88
N GLN A 226 -21.14 10.43 -5.91
CA GLN A 226 -20.92 11.34 -7.05
C GLN A 226 -20.44 10.64 -8.32
N ASN A 227 -19.62 9.58 -8.18
CA ASN A 227 -19.00 8.87 -9.31
C ASN A 227 -19.71 7.55 -9.65
N GLU A 228 -20.87 7.30 -9.03
CA GLU A 228 -21.71 6.12 -9.26
C GLU A 228 -20.93 4.78 -9.18
N ILE A 229 -20.05 4.65 -8.18
CA ILE A 229 -19.09 3.55 -8.10
C ILE A 229 -19.79 2.20 -7.90
N ILE A 230 -19.48 1.23 -8.76
CA ILE A 230 -20.04 -0.14 -8.71
C ILE A 230 -19.06 -1.17 -8.13
N SER A 231 -17.77 -0.83 -8.02
CA SER A 231 -16.74 -1.71 -7.49
C SER A 231 -17.00 -2.03 -6.02
N ASN A 232 -17.05 -3.32 -5.66
CA ASN A 232 -17.26 -3.73 -4.28
C ASN A 232 -16.10 -3.32 -3.35
N VAL A 233 -14.90 -3.09 -3.91
CA VAL A 233 -13.70 -2.83 -3.13
C VAL A 233 -13.85 -1.55 -2.28
N SER A 234 -14.44 -0.49 -2.85
CA SER A 234 -14.67 0.77 -2.12
C SER A 234 -15.70 0.63 -0.99
N TYR A 235 -16.66 -0.29 -1.12
CA TYR A 235 -17.64 -0.59 -0.07
C TYR A 235 -17.03 -1.44 1.04
N GLU A 236 -16.17 -2.40 0.70
CA GLU A 236 -15.37 -3.14 1.68
C GLU A 236 -14.45 -2.21 2.48
N SER A 237 -13.96 -1.15 1.84
CA SER A 237 -13.21 -0.08 2.48
C SER A 237 -14.05 0.70 3.50
N LEU A 238 -15.26 1.13 3.14
CA LEU A 238 -16.20 1.74 4.08
C LEU A 238 -16.49 0.81 5.26
N ARG A 239 -16.74 -0.48 4.98
CA ARG A 239 -17.02 -1.51 5.98
C ARG A 239 -15.95 -1.56 7.07
N LYS A 240 -14.67 -1.54 6.69
CA LYS A 240 -13.55 -1.55 7.62
C LYS A 240 -13.48 -0.27 8.46
N ILE A 241 -13.74 0.90 7.87
CA ILE A 241 -13.77 2.18 8.61
C ILE A 241 -14.91 2.19 9.63
N PHE A 242 -16.12 1.78 9.20
CA PHE A 242 -17.29 1.67 10.09
C PHE A 242 -17.08 0.69 11.25
N LYS A 243 -16.23 -0.33 11.09
CA LYS A 243 -15.89 -1.24 12.19
C LYS A 243 -15.19 -0.55 13.36
N ILE A 244 -14.41 0.48 13.05
CA ILE A 244 -13.49 1.14 14.00
C ILE A 244 -14.16 2.35 14.65
N LEU A 245 -14.98 3.08 13.88
CA LEU A 245 -15.74 4.19 14.41
C LEU A 245 -16.85 3.66 15.34
N GLU A 246 -17.04 4.32 16.48
CA GLU A 246 -18.13 4.00 17.40
C GLU A 246 -19.51 4.32 16.80
N SER A 247 -20.58 3.69 17.33
CA SER A 247 -21.94 3.83 16.81
C SER A 247 -22.46 5.27 16.79
N SER A 248 -22.07 6.09 17.77
CA SER A 248 -22.42 7.52 17.83
C SER A 248 -21.90 8.29 16.61
N ASN A 249 -20.66 8.00 16.21
CA ASN A 249 -19.94 8.66 15.11
C ASN A 249 -20.47 8.31 13.72
N ILE A 250 -21.28 7.26 13.62
CA ILE A 250 -21.73 6.68 12.33
C ILE A 250 -23.22 6.93 12.08
N SER A 251 -24.00 7.20 13.14
CA SER A 251 -25.46 7.27 13.10
C SER A 251 -26.04 8.19 12.01
N ILE A 252 -25.44 9.37 11.80
CA ILE A 252 -25.87 10.33 10.77
C ILE A 252 -25.74 9.70 9.38
N HIS A 253 -24.60 9.07 9.07
CA HIS A 253 -24.38 8.42 7.78
C HIS A 253 -25.32 7.23 7.56
N LEU A 254 -25.65 6.47 8.61
CA LEU A 254 -26.60 5.35 8.48
C LEU A 254 -28.01 5.83 8.16
N ASN A 255 -28.46 6.92 8.78
CA ASN A 255 -29.78 7.47 8.51
C ASN A 255 -29.89 7.96 7.07
N GLU A 256 -28.86 8.65 6.57
CA GLU A 256 -28.81 9.10 5.17
C GLU A 256 -28.81 7.92 4.20
N LEU A 257 -28.00 6.89 4.47
CA LEU A 257 -27.93 5.69 3.64
C LEU A 257 -29.25 4.89 3.64
N ASN A 258 -29.90 4.75 4.80
CA ASN A 258 -31.22 4.10 4.89
C ASN A 258 -32.25 4.84 4.02
N PHE A 259 -32.30 6.18 4.14
CA PHE A 259 -33.23 7.00 3.35
C PHE A 259 -33.01 6.84 1.84
N GLN A 260 -31.75 6.88 1.39
CA GLN A 260 -31.42 6.66 -0.03
C GLN A 260 -31.84 5.27 -0.52
N ILE A 261 -31.64 4.24 0.32
CA ILE A 261 -32.00 2.86 -0.03
C ILE A 261 -33.52 2.67 -0.09
N GLU A 262 -34.25 3.23 0.86
CA GLU A 262 -35.72 3.16 0.89
C GLU A 262 -36.32 3.80 -0.37
N GLY A 263 -35.86 5.00 -0.73
CA GLY A 263 -36.34 5.68 -1.95
C GLY A 263 -36.07 4.87 -3.23
N PHE A 264 -34.91 4.23 -3.35
CA PHE A 264 -34.62 3.40 -4.53
C PHE A 264 -35.37 2.06 -4.52
N ASN A 265 -35.62 1.47 -3.34
CA ASN A 265 -36.49 0.29 -3.22
C ASN A 265 -37.93 0.61 -3.67
N GLU A 266 -38.46 1.77 -3.29
CA GLU A 266 -39.77 2.24 -3.75
C GLU A 266 -39.80 2.39 -5.27
N TYR A 267 -38.77 3.03 -5.85
CA TYR A 267 -38.62 3.16 -7.30
C TYR A 267 -38.60 1.80 -8.04
N LEU A 268 -37.87 0.81 -7.53
CA LEU A 268 -37.86 -0.54 -8.12
C LEU A 268 -39.23 -1.22 -8.01
N SER A 269 -39.90 -1.08 -6.85
CA SER A 269 -41.23 -1.64 -6.59
C SER A 269 -42.28 -1.08 -7.56
N GLN A 270 -42.28 0.23 -7.79
CA GLN A 270 -43.16 0.91 -8.75
C GLN A 270 -42.97 0.40 -10.20
N ARG A 271 -41.79 -0.13 -10.52
CA ARG A 271 -41.46 -0.74 -11.82
C ARG A 271 -41.68 -2.24 -11.88
N GLY A 272 -42.15 -2.88 -10.81
CA GLY A 272 -42.33 -4.34 -10.74
C GLY A 272 -41.01 -5.13 -10.61
N ILE A 273 -39.88 -4.44 -10.43
CA ILE A 273 -38.56 -5.06 -10.30
C ILE A 273 -38.39 -5.53 -8.86
N LYS A 274 -38.24 -6.85 -8.71
CA LYS A 274 -37.97 -7.50 -7.42
C LYS A 274 -36.55 -8.05 -7.44
N PHE A 275 -35.82 -7.81 -6.35
CA PHE A 275 -34.53 -8.42 -6.15
C PHE A 275 -34.49 -9.15 -4.80
N SER A 276 -33.65 -10.19 -4.72
CA SER A 276 -33.34 -10.86 -3.46
C SER A 276 -31.84 -10.97 -3.28
N LEU A 277 -31.36 -10.85 -2.03
CA LEU A 277 -29.97 -11.08 -1.69
C LEU A 277 -29.81 -12.50 -1.14
N LYS A 278 -29.04 -13.34 -1.83
CA LYS A 278 -28.71 -14.71 -1.43
C LYS A 278 -27.20 -14.87 -1.37
N ASN A 279 -26.66 -15.21 -0.20
CA ASN A 279 -25.22 -15.43 0.01
C ASN A 279 -24.33 -14.27 -0.48
N GLY A 280 -24.81 -13.04 -0.30
CA GLY A 280 -24.13 -11.85 -0.79
C GLY A 280 -24.34 -11.59 -2.28
N TRP A 281 -24.86 -12.50 -3.09
CA TRP A 281 -25.25 -12.25 -4.48
C TRP A 281 -26.68 -11.73 -4.58
N TYR A 282 -27.00 -11.09 -5.69
CA TYR A 282 -28.36 -10.65 -5.95
C TYR A 282 -28.97 -11.41 -7.12
N GLU A 283 -30.24 -11.75 -6.97
CA GLU A 283 -31.06 -12.31 -8.04
C GLU A 283 -32.16 -11.32 -8.37
N LEU A 284 -32.35 -11.04 -9.67
CA LEU A 284 -33.44 -10.23 -10.19
C LEU A 284 -34.51 -11.14 -10.77
N ASN A 285 -35.78 -10.73 -10.67
CA ASN A 285 -36.89 -11.38 -11.36
C ASN A 285 -36.94 -11.04 -12.87
N GLU A 286 -36.18 -10.04 -13.30
CA GLU A 286 -36.15 -9.56 -14.69
C GLU A 286 -34.72 -9.57 -15.26
N ASN A 287 -34.62 -9.81 -16.57
CA ASN A 287 -33.36 -9.65 -17.29
C ASN A 287 -33.18 -8.17 -17.68
N LEU A 288 -32.10 -7.56 -17.20
CA LEU A 288 -31.73 -6.16 -17.45
C LEU A 288 -30.63 -5.99 -18.50
N ASP A 289 -30.33 -7.02 -19.29
CA ASP A 289 -29.29 -6.95 -20.34
C ASP A 289 -29.55 -5.81 -21.35
N ASN A 290 -30.82 -5.44 -21.54
CA ASN A 290 -31.24 -4.36 -22.43
C ASN A 290 -31.18 -2.95 -21.79
N ASP A 291 -31.02 -2.85 -20.46
CA ASP A 291 -30.93 -1.57 -19.74
C ASP A 291 -29.69 -1.57 -18.83
N LEU A 292 -28.53 -1.33 -19.48
CA LEU A 292 -27.23 -1.26 -18.80
C LEU A 292 -27.19 -0.19 -17.71
N ILE A 293 -27.93 0.92 -17.87
CA ILE A 293 -27.96 2.03 -16.90
C ILE A 293 -28.69 1.57 -15.64
N LEU A 294 -29.86 0.97 -15.78
CA LEU A 294 -30.63 0.44 -14.65
C LEU A 294 -29.87 -0.71 -13.96
N SER A 295 -29.22 -1.58 -14.74
CA SER A 295 -28.36 -2.65 -14.22
C SER A 295 -27.22 -2.09 -13.34
N GLN A 296 -26.55 -1.02 -13.77
CA GLN A 296 -25.52 -0.35 -12.98
C GLN A 296 -26.07 0.30 -11.71
N LYS A 297 -27.21 1.01 -11.80
CA LYS A 297 -27.87 1.62 -10.64
C LYS A 297 -28.26 0.57 -9.60
N ILE A 298 -28.78 -0.58 -10.04
CA ILE A 298 -29.13 -1.71 -9.18
C ILE A 298 -27.88 -2.30 -8.53
N LYS A 299 -26.78 -2.51 -9.27
CA LYS A 299 -25.50 -2.99 -8.69
C LYS A 299 -25.01 -2.06 -7.58
N ARG A 300 -25.02 -0.74 -7.82
CA ARG A 300 -24.64 0.27 -6.83
C ARG A 300 -25.53 0.20 -5.59
N HIS A 301 -26.85 0.20 -5.79
CA HIS A 301 -27.84 0.09 -4.72
C HIS A 301 -27.63 -1.16 -3.85
N ILE A 302 -27.33 -2.28 -4.50
CA ILE A 302 -27.10 -3.55 -3.83
C ILE A 302 -25.82 -3.53 -2.99
N ASN A 303 -24.76 -2.88 -3.45
CA ASN A 303 -23.56 -2.69 -2.65
C ASN A 303 -23.84 -1.86 -1.38
N TRP A 304 -24.68 -0.83 -1.47
CA TRP A 304 -25.14 -0.09 -0.30
C TRP A 304 -25.95 -0.96 0.67
N ILE A 305 -26.88 -1.78 0.17
CA ILE A 305 -27.65 -2.69 1.02
C ILE A 305 -26.74 -3.71 1.71
N ARG A 306 -25.77 -4.29 0.99
CA ARG A 306 -24.79 -5.22 1.56
C ARG A 306 -24.04 -4.58 2.72
N LEU A 307 -23.57 -3.34 2.53
CA LEU A 307 -22.87 -2.58 3.56
C LEU A 307 -23.77 -2.34 4.78
N LEU A 308 -25.00 -1.84 4.59
CA LEU A 308 -25.93 -1.60 5.70
C LEU A 308 -26.30 -2.88 6.47
N ASN A 309 -26.60 -3.97 5.76
CA ASN A 309 -26.88 -5.26 6.39
C ASN A 309 -25.72 -5.70 7.27
N TRP A 310 -24.48 -5.56 6.79
CA TRP A 310 -23.30 -5.88 7.58
C TRP A 310 -23.20 -5.01 8.83
N ILE A 311 -23.36 -3.68 8.71
CA ILE A 311 -23.28 -2.76 9.86
C ILE A 311 -24.34 -3.12 10.91
N ASN A 312 -25.57 -3.40 10.47
CA ASN A 312 -26.70 -3.75 11.33
C ASN A 312 -26.50 -5.11 12.03
N THR A 313 -25.87 -6.09 11.38
CA THR A 313 -25.57 -7.38 12.03
C THR A 313 -24.53 -7.24 13.15
N ASN A 314 -23.53 -6.39 12.98
CA ASN A 314 -22.48 -6.19 13.99
C ASN A 314 -22.97 -5.38 15.19
N THR A 315 -23.77 -4.34 14.98
CA THR A 315 -24.37 -3.56 16.09
C THR A 315 -25.29 -4.44 16.95
N LYS A 316 -26.05 -5.37 16.33
CA LYS A 316 -26.84 -6.38 17.06
C LYS A 316 -26.00 -7.39 17.84
N GLN A 317 -24.78 -7.72 17.39
CA GLN A 317 -23.88 -8.61 18.13
C GLN A 317 -23.23 -7.89 19.32
N GLN A 318 -22.76 -6.65 19.13
CA GLN A 318 -22.16 -5.84 20.21
C GLN A 318 -23.14 -5.53 21.36
N THR A 319 -24.41 -5.29 21.03
CA THR A 319 -25.46 -5.05 22.04
C THR A 319 -25.84 -6.30 22.84
N LYS A 320 -25.57 -7.51 22.33
CA LYS A 320 -25.75 -8.77 23.06
C LYS A 320 -24.56 -9.06 23.98
N THR A 321 -23.33 -8.76 23.57
CA THR A 321 -22.14 -8.98 24.39
C THR A 321 -22.03 -8.03 25.57
N ASN A 322 -22.58 -6.81 25.49
CA ASN A 322 -22.57 -5.84 26.60
C ASN A 322 -23.70 -6.04 27.62
N LYS A 323 -24.54 -7.08 27.47
CA LYS A 323 -25.62 -7.44 28.39
C LYS A 323 -25.30 -8.67 29.26
N HIS A 324 -24.08 -9.18 29.15
CA HIS A 324 -23.49 -10.21 30.01
C HIS A 324 -22.31 -9.60 30.76
#